data_AF-A0A1N7LSA3-F1
#
_entry.id   AF-A0A1N7LSA3-F1
#
_cell.length_a   1.000
_cell.length_b   1.000
_cell.length_c   1.000
_cell.angle_alpha   90.00
_cell.angle_beta   90.00
_cell.angle_gamma   90.00
#
_symmetry.space_group_name_H-M   'P 1'
#
loop_
_entity.id
_entity.type
_entity.pdbx_description
1 polymer ?
#
loop_
_entity_poly.entity_id
_entity_poly.type
_entity_poly.pdbx_seq_one_letter_code
_entity_poly.pdbx_strand_id
1 'polypeptide(L)'
;MKKLLFLIIILIFTGKIFSQKKLNIPTTFPTEYGIFTFPLGSKIILELKEKGNKYEYRVLSMEPYKEYYPLSKEKNIFSKDIKENTIEVFFTGAYYNEGKEDKDWKSLLSLKSNVKTSLIYKADIKYYFKDEFENTSISGVFPKAKMNEIWGHKIDFITLYDFEKLKR
;
A
#
# COMPACT_ATOMS: atom_id res chain seq x y z
N MET A 1 28.67 -44.38 -0.93
CA MET A 1 27.43 -44.02 -0.20
C MET A 1 27.56 -42.79 0.69
N LYS A 2 28.56 -42.69 1.58
CA LYS A 2 28.74 -41.52 2.47
C LYS A 2 28.87 -40.16 1.76
N LYS A 3 29.58 -40.11 0.62
CA LYS A 3 29.75 -38.88 -0.20
C LYS A 3 28.45 -38.43 -0.90
N LEU A 4 27.58 -39.39 -1.27
CA LEU A 4 26.29 -39.10 -1.91
C LEU A 4 25.29 -38.52 -0.90
N LEU A 5 25.31 -39.05 0.33
CA LEU A 5 24.48 -38.56 1.43
C LEU A 5 24.84 -37.09 1.78
N PHE A 6 26.13 -36.75 1.77
CA PHE A 6 26.61 -35.40 2.03
C PHE A 6 26.17 -34.39 0.95
N LEU A 7 26.15 -34.81 -0.32
CA LEU A 7 25.68 -34.00 -1.44
C LEU A 7 24.17 -33.70 -1.34
N ILE A 8 23.38 -34.70 -0.94
CA ILE A 8 21.93 -34.58 -0.72
C ILE A 8 21.64 -33.62 0.44
N ILE A 9 22.42 -33.67 1.51
CA ILE A 9 22.28 -32.75 2.65
C ILE A 9 22.56 -31.30 2.21
N ILE A 10 23.63 -31.05 1.43
CA ILE A 10 23.94 -29.70 0.93
C ILE A 10 22.81 -29.16 0.02
N LEU A 11 22.22 -30.00 -0.84
CA LEU A 11 21.10 -29.62 -1.72
C LEU A 11 19.83 -29.27 -0.94
N ILE A 12 19.55 -29.93 0.18
CA ILE A 12 18.39 -29.62 1.04
C ILE A 12 18.60 -28.30 1.80
N PHE A 13 19.84 -27.98 2.19
CA PHE A 13 20.15 -26.74 2.89
C PHE A 13 20.19 -25.52 1.95
N THR A 14 20.65 -25.65 0.71
CA THR A 14 20.63 -24.54 -0.27
C THR A 14 19.22 -24.22 -0.78
N GLY A 15 18.31 -25.20 -0.84
CA GLY A 15 16.92 -25.00 -1.23
C GLY A 15 16.12 -24.09 -0.28
N LYS A 16 16.55 -23.93 0.99
CA LYS A 16 15.87 -23.08 1.97
C LYS A 16 16.30 -21.61 1.95
N ILE A 17 17.34 -21.25 1.19
CA ILE A 17 17.88 -19.87 1.16
C ILE A 17 17.11 -18.97 0.19
N PHE A 18 16.30 -19.54 -0.70
CA PHE A 18 15.34 -18.78 -1.51
C PHE A 18 13.99 -18.63 -0.80
N SER A 19 13.99 -18.08 0.41
CA SER A 19 12.77 -17.50 0.97
C SER A 19 12.53 -16.16 0.25
N GLN A 20 11.92 -16.22 -0.94
CA GLN A 20 11.33 -15.03 -1.53
C GLN A 20 10.32 -14.50 -0.52
N LYS A 21 10.55 -13.30 0.00
CA LYS A 21 9.63 -12.62 0.92
C LYS A 21 8.32 -12.41 0.15
N LYS A 22 7.39 -13.37 0.25
CA LYS A 22 6.14 -13.35 -0.52
C LYS A 22 5.38 -12.10 -0.09
N LEU A 23 5.14 -11.20 -1.04
CA LEU A 23 4.35 -10.00 -0.80
C LEU A 23 2.97 -10.41 -0.32
N ASN A 24 2.49 -9.81 0.76
CA ASN A 24 1.15 -10.08 1.29
C ASN A 24 0.12 -9.23 0.53
N ILE A 25 -0.07 -9.54 -0.75
CA ILE A 25 -1.07 -8.89 -1.60
C ILE A 25 -2.42 -9.58 -1.38
N PRO A 26 -3.49 -8.85 -1.01
CA PRO A 26 -4.82 -9.43 -0.84
C PRO A 26 -5.33 -10.09 -2.12
N THR A 27 -5.80 -11.34 -2.03
CA THR A 27 -6.44 -12.06 -3.16
C THR A 27 -7.87 -12.48 -2.89
N THR A 28 -8.33 -12.37 -1.63
CA THR A 28 -9.68 -12.74 -1.19
C THR A 28 -10.20 -11.67 -0.26
N PHE A 29 -11.50 -11.36 -0.35
CA PHE A 29 -12.12 -10.26 0.39
C PHE A 29 -13.43 -10.68 1.09
N PRO A 30 -13.73 -10.16 2.28
CA PRO A 30 -12.83 -9.37 3.11
C PRO A 30 -11.63 -10.22 3.58
N THR A 31 -10.47 -9.58 3.79
CA THR A 31 -9.32 -10.29 4.37
C THR A 31 -9.51 -10.50 5.87
N GLU A 32 -8.66 -11.33 6.46
CA GLU A 32 -8.36 -11.24 7.89
C GLU A 32 -7.69 -9.90 8.23
N TYR A 33 -7.69 -9.55 9.52
CA TYR A 33 -6.97 -8.37 9.99
C TYR A 33 -5.46 -8.57 9.88
N GLY A 34 -4.74 -7.60 9.30
CA GLY A 34 -3.30 -7.75 9.08
C GLY A 34 -2.68 -6.61 8.28
N ILE A 35 -1.38 -6.77 8.00
CA ILE A 35 -0.59 -5.84 7.19
C ILE A 35 -0.51 -6.36 5.76
N PHE A 36 -0.92 -5.55 4.80
CA PHE A 36 -0.99 -5.89 3.39
C PHE A 36 -0.16 -4.94 2.54
N THR A 37 0.33 -5.48 1.42
CA THR A 37 1.06 -4.75 0.40
C THR A 37 0.16 -4.56 -0.82
N PHE A 38 0.12 -3.35 -1.35
CA PHE A 38 -0.72 -2.97 -2.48
C PHE A 38 0.15 -2.66 -3.70
N PRO A 39 -0.14 -3.25 -4.86
CA PRO A 39 0.56 -2.92 -6.10
C PRO A 39 0.11 -1.55 -6.63
N LEU A 40 0.99 -0.92 -7.40
CA LEU A 40 0.66 0.27 -8.19
C LEU A 40 -0.59 0.03 -9.05
N GLY A 41 -1.47 1.02 -9.10
CA GLY A 41 -2.73 0.91 -9.83
C GLY A 41 -3.81 0.18 -9.02
N SER A 42 -3.90 0.45 -7.71
CA SER A 42 -4.88 -0.17 -6.83
C SER A 42 -5.85 0.86 -6.25
N LYS A 43 -7.14 0.54 -6.27
CA LYS A 43 -8.19 1.15 -5.46
C LYS A 43 -8.53 0.20 -4.33
N ILE A 44 -8.44 0.63 -3.08
CA ILE A 44 -8.57 -0.23 -1.91
C ILE A 44 -9.57 0.38 -0.93
N ILE A 45 -10.39 -0.47 -0.31
CA ILE A 45 -11.21 -0.08 0.85
C ILE A 45 -10.68 -0.81 2.07
N LEU A 46 -10.17 -0.06 3.04
CA LEU A 46 -9.73 -0.57 4.34
C LEU A 46 -10.84 -0.38 5.36
N GLU A 47 -11.17 -1.41 6.14
CA GLU A 47 -11.98 -1.28 7.35
C GLU A 47 -11.09 -1.35 8.58
N LEU A 48 -11.21 -0.34 9.45
CA LEU A 48 -10.42 -0.22 10.66
C LEU A 48 -11.21 -0.69 11.87
N LYS A 49 -10.54 -1.42 12.75
CA LYS A 49 -11.03 -1.85 14.05
C LYS A 49 -10.15 -1.28 15.14
N GLU A 50 -10.76 -0.50 16.03
CA GLU A 50 -10.06 0.11 17.15
C GLU A 50 -9.59 -0.93 18.17
N LYS A 51 -8.35 -0.77 18.64
CA LYS A 51 -7.72 -1.56 19.69
C LYS A 51 -6.93 -0.61 20.61
N GLY A 52 -7.66 0.08 21.48
CA GLY A 52 -7.10 1.11 22.36
C GLY A 52 -6.67 2.36 21.60
N ASN A 53 -5.36 2.61 21.55
CA ASN A 53 -4.77 3.73 20.79
C ASN A 53 -4.36 3.33 19.37
N LYS A 54 -4.43 2.04 19.04
CA LYS A 54 -4.06 1.50 17.73
C LYS A 54 -5.29 1.04 16.95
N TYR A 55 -5.11 0.81 15.67
CA TYR A 55 -6.09 0.21 14.80
C TYR A 55 -5.49 -0.99 14.08
N GLU A 56 -6.23 -2.09 14.09
CA GLU A 56 -6.03 -3.16 13.13
C GLU A 56 -6.90 -2.86 11.91
N TYR A 57 -6.52 -3.34 10.72
CA TYR A 57 -7.37 -3.19 9.55
C TYR A 57 -7.47 -4.51 8.78
N ARG A 58 -8.55 -4.61 8.02
CA ARG A 58 -8.72 -5.63 6.97
C ARG A 58 -9.09 -4.94 5.66
N VAL A 59 -8.82 -5.61 4.56
CA VAL A 59 -9.14 -5.12 3.22
C VAL A 59 -10.53 -5.64 2.85
N LEU A 60 -11.46 -4.73 2.60
CA LEU A 60 -12.83 -5.06 2.17
C LEU A 60 -12.93 -5.30 0.68
N SER A 61 -12.13 -4.60 -0.12
CA SER A 61 -12.04 -4.77 -1.56
C SER A 61 -10.74 -4.18 -2.09
N MET A 62 -10.30 -4.70 -3.25
CA MET A 62 -9.22 -4.12 -4.04
C MET A 62 -9.56 -4.27 -5.53
N GLU A 63 -9.51 -3.16 -6.26
CA GLU A 63 -9.80 -3.12 -7.70
C GLU A 63 -8.60 -2.56 -8.47
N PRO A 64 -8.25 -3.14 -9.63
CA PRO A 64 -7.20 -2.60 -10.47
C PRO A 64 -7.65 -1.29 -11.14
N TYR A 65 -6.74 -0.32 -11.19
CA TYR A 65 -6.87 0.91 -11.96
C TYR A 65 -5.75 0.99 -12.98
N LYS A 66 -6.13 0.95 -14.27
CA LYS A 66 -5.18 0.82 -15.38
C LYS A 66 -4.76 2.16 -16.00
N GLU A 67 -5.47 3.22 -15.65
CA GLU A 67 -5.19 4.55 -16.18
C GLU A 67 -4.20 5.31 -15.29
N TYR A 68 -3.67 6.40 -15.82
CA TYR A 68 -2.89 7.36 -15.05
C TYR A 68 -3.74 8.53 -14.60
N TYR A 69 -3.47 9.03 -13.38
CA TYR A 69 -4.21 10.14 -12.81
C TYR A 69 -3.64 11.50 -13.26
N PRO A 70 -4.44 12.37 -13.90
CA PRO A 70 -3.99 13.71 -14.25
C PRO A 70 -4.04 14.63 -13.02
N LEU A 71 -2.90 15.04 -12.49
CA LEU A 71 -2.81 15.92 -11.31
C LEU A 71 -3.33 17.34 -11.59
N SER A 72 -3.28 17.80 -12.85
CA SER A 72 -3.82 19.10 -13.26
C SER A 72 -5.34 19.16 -13.36
N LYS A 73 -6.03 18.01 -13.33
CA LYS A 73 -7.49 17.93 -13.45
C LYS A 73 -8.03 17.06 -12.34
N GLU A 74 -8.68 17.66 -11.35
CA GLU A 74 -9.29 16.90 -10.29
C GLU A 74 -10.38 15.98 -10.84
N LYS A 75 -10.12 14.67 -10.81
CA LYS A 75 -11.13 13.63 -11.01
C LYS A 75 -11.62 13.16 -9.65
N ASN A 76 -12.93 12.99 -9.52
CA ASN A 76 -13.51 12.32 -8.36
C ASN A 76 -13.24 10.81 -8.47
N ILE A 77 -12.31 10.32 -7.66
CA ILE A 77 -11.84 8.93 -7.62
C ILE A 77 -12.42 8.14 -6.44
N PHE A 78 -13.04 8.83 -5.49
CA PHE A 78 -13.56 8.26 -4.26
C PHE A 78 -15.08 8.20 -4.28
N SER A 79 -15.63 7.24 -3.54
CA SER A 79 -17.07 7.12 -3.39
C SER A 79 -17.62 8.35 -2.65
N LYS A 80 -18.85 8.75 -2.99
CA LYS A 80 -19.57 9.79 -2.24
C LYS A 80 -19.94 9.27 -0.85
N ASP A 81 -20.48 8.05 -0.81
CA ASP A 81 -20.96 7.39 0.39
C ASP A 81 -19.94 6.34 0.86
N ILE A 82 -19.06 6.76 1.78
CA ILE A 82 -18.04 5.89 2.36
C ILE A 82 -18.59 5.34 3.68
N LYS A 83 -18.42 4.05 3.93
CA LYS A 83 -18.87 3.41 5.18
C LYS A 83 -18.09 3.99 6.38
N GLU A 84 -18.74 4.13 7.53
CA GLU A 84 -18.05 4.52 8.77
C GLU A 84 -16.89 3.56 9.09
N ASN A 85 -15.82 4.10 9.67
CA ASN A 85 -14.60 3.36 10.04
C ASN A 85 -13.86 2.73 8.85
N THR A 86 -13.98 3.34 7.68
CA THR A 86 -13.20 2.95 6.51
C THR A 86 -12.30 4.06 6.00
N ILE A 87 -11.24 3.65 5.31
CA ILE A 87 -10.37 4.52 4.53
C ILE A 87 -10.38 3.98 3.10
N GLU A 88 -10.78 4.83 2.15
CA GLU A 88 -10.56 4.56 0.73
C GLU A 88 -9.15 5.00 0.37
N VAL A 89 -8.40 4.10 -0.26
CA VAL A 89 -7.01 4.32 -0.68
C VAL A 89 -6.95 4.18 -2.19
N PHE A 90 -6.28 5.13 -2.83
CA PHE A 90 -6.01 5.10 -4.25
C PHE A 90 -4.52 5.27 -4.49
N PHE A 91 -3.88 4.23 -5.00
CA PHE A 91 -2.45 4.20 -5.26
C PHE A 91 -2.21 3.97 -6.75
N THR A 92 -1.71 4.98 -7.47
CA THR A 92 -1.57 4.91 -8.93
C THR A 92 -0.42 5.76 -9.47
N GLY A 93 -0.09 5.58 -10.75
CA GLY A 93 0.73 6.49 -11.52
C GLY A 93 -0.05 7.75 -11.89
N ALA A 94 0.64 8.89 -11.86
CA ALA A 94 0.07 10.20 -12.06
C ALA A 94 1.03 11.11 -12.84
N TYR A 95 0.49 12.15 -13.48
CA TYR A 95 1.26 13.12 -14.26
C TYR A 95 0.66 14.52 -14.11
N TYR A 96 1.49 15.56 -14.13
CA TYR A 96 1.00 16.95 -14.15
C TYR A 96 0.38 17.34 -15.50
N ASN A 97 0.97 16.89 -16.61
CA ASN A 97 0.53 17.19 -17.98
C ASN A 97 0.11 15.91 -18.72
N GLU A 98 0.09 15.92 -20.06
CA GLU A 98 -0.13 14.73 -20.90
C GLU A 98 0.93 13.62 -20.74
N GLY A 99 1.89 13.79 -19.83
CA GLY A 99 2.79 12.74 -19.30
C GLY A 99 3.28 11.75 -20.34
N LYS A 100 4.31 12.12 -21.12
CA LYS A 100 4.83 11.29 -22.21
C LYS A 100 6.18 10.63 -21.88
N GLU A 101 6.85 11.07 -20.82
CA GLU A 101 8.18 10.58 -20.43
C GLU A 101 8.23 10.14 -18.97
N ASP A 102 9.15 9.22 -18.64
CA ASP A 102 9.37 8.70 -17.29
C ASP A 102 9.76 9.81 -16.29
N LYS A 103 10.43 10.88 -16.74
CA LYS A 103 10.77 12.04 -15.89
C LYS A 103 9.52 12.77 -15.36
N ASP A 104 8.42 12.69 -16.11
CA ASP A 104 7.15 13.30 -15.76
C ASP A 104 6.34 12.41 -14.81
N TRP A 105 6.74 11.13 -14.65
CA TRP A 105 6.06 10.17 -13.80
C TRP A 105 5.98 10.68 -12.37
N LYS A 106 4.81 10.48 -11.77
CA LYS A 106 4.61 10.60 -10.33
C LYS A 106 3.89 9.36 -9.82
N SER A 107 4.27 8.88 -8.64
CA SER A 107 3.41 7.96 -7.90
C SER A 107 2.54 8.76 -6.96
N LEU A 108 1.23 8.52 -7.01
CA LEU A 108 0.22 9.19 -6.20
C LEU A 108 -0.38 8.17 -5.23
N LEU A 109 -0.39 8.52 -3.95
CA LEU A 109 -1.25 7.89 -2.96
C LEU A 109 -2.27 8.94 -2.50
N SER A 110 -3.55 8.66 -2.71
CA SER A 110 -4.64 9.48 -2.23
C SER A 110 -5.46 8.68 -1.22
N LEU A 111 -5.81 9.28 -0.09
CA LEU A 111 -6.63 8.65 0.94
C LEU A 111 -7.83 9.52 1.26
N LYS A 112 -9.01 8.91 1.36
CA LYS A 112 -10.21 9.56 1.90
C LYS A 112 -10.72 8.79 3.10
N SER A 113 -10.82 9.48 4.22
CA SER A 113 -11.15 8.87 5.50
C SER A 113 -12.57 9.11 5.93
N ASN A 114 -13.21 8.06 6.42
CA ASN A 114 -14.44 8.16 7.18
C ASN A 114 -14.31 7.63 8.62
N VAL A 115 -13.08 7.66 9.16
CA VAL A 115 -12.85 7.47 10.60
C VAL A 115 -13.12 8.77 11.36
N LYS A 116 -13.58 8.67 12.61
CA LYS A 116 -13.95 9.83 13.43
C LYS A 116 -12.77 10.57 14.07
N THR A 117 -11.60 9.93 14.14
CA THR A 117 -10.40 10.48 14.79
C THR A 117 -9.28 10.63 13.78
N SER A 118 -8.38 11.58 14.02
CA SER A 118 -7.15 11.70 13.23
C SER A 118 -6.21 10.54 13.56
N LEU A 119 -5.61 9.97 12.52
CA LEU A 119 -4.70 8.84 12.61
C LEU A 119 -3.34 9.19 12.04
N ILE A 120 -2.30 8.65 12.65
CA ILE A 120 -0.98 8.49 12.04
C ILE A 120 -0.80 7.04 11.61
N TYR A 121 0.02 6.81 10.60
CA TYR A 121 0.36 5.49 10.13
C TYR A 121 1.73 5.53 9.48
N LYS A 122 2.29 4.36 9.17
CA LYS A 122 3.56 4.22 8.49
C LYS A 122 3.34 3.62 7.11
N ALA A 123 4.25 3.96 6.21
CA ALA A 123 4.30 3.41 4.88
C ALA A 123 5.71 2.94 4.53
N ASP A 124 5.80 1.73 4.00
CA ASP A 124 7.01 1.23 3.35
C ASP A 124 6.73 1.11 1.85
N ILE A 125 7.65 1.60 1.03
CA ILE A 125 7.52 1.65 -0.43
C ILE A 125 8.65 0.86 -1.08
N LYS A 126 8.34 0.20 -2.20
CA LYS A 126 9.32 -0.44 -3.07
C LYS A 126 9.33 0.26 -4.43
N TYR A 127 10.44 0.90 -4.76
CA TYR A 127 10.63 1.54 -6.06
C TYR A 127 10.87 0.52 -7.17
N TYR A 128 10.54 0.87 -8.40
CA TYR A 128 10.75 -0.03 -9.56
C TYR A 128 12.22 -0.41 -9.80
N PHE A 129 13.16 0.44 -9.38
CA PHE A 129 14.60 0.26 -9.58
C PHE A 129 15.31 -0.41 -8.38
N LYS A 130 14.58 -0.73 -7.31
CA LYS A 130 15.18 -1.25 -6.07
C LYS A 130 14.35 -2.42 -5.54
N ASP A 131 15.02 -3.50 -5.17
CA ASP A 131 14.31 -4.70 -4.72
C ASP A 131 13.83 -4.66 -3.27
N GLU A 132 14.34 -3.71 -2.50
CA GLU A 132 14.07 -3.57 -1.08
C GLU A 132 12.93 -2.57 -0.81
N PHE A 133 12.21 -2.81 0.28
CA PHE A 133 11.30 -1.83 0.85
C PHE A 133 12.07 -0.83 1.69
N GLU A 134 11.68 0.44 1.62
CA GLU A 134 12.16 1.47 2.52
C GLU A 134 11.00 2.25 3.13
N ASN A 135 11.19 2.69 4.36
CA ASN A 135 10.21 3.52 5.03
C ASN A 135 10.18 4.91 4.40
N THR A 136 8.99 5.47 4.22
CA THR A 136 8.80 6.85 3.76
C THR A 136 8.06 7.67 4.80
N SER A 137 8.37 8.96 4.85
CA SER A 137 7.51 9.92 5.54
C SER A 137 6.16 10.00 4.84
N ILE A 138 5.10 10.11 5.63
CA ILE A 138 3.74 10.20 5.14
C ILE A 138 2.87 11.04 6.08
N SER A 139 1.91 11.75 5.51
CA SER A 139 0.94 12.54 6.24
C SER A 139 -0.06 11.63 6.95
N GLY A 140 -0.53 12.08 8.11
CA GLY A 140 -1.63 11.44 8.80
C GLY A 140 -2.94 11.47 8.00
N VAL A 141 -3.89 10.67 8.44
CA VAL A 141 -5.25 10.65 7.90
C VAL A 141 -6.18 11.42 8.82
N PHE A 142 -6.89 12.41 8.29
CA PHE A 142 -7.79 13.26 9.07
C PHE A 142 -9.27 12.97 8.76
N PRO A 143 -10.18 13.09 9.74
CA PRO A 143 -11.60 12.80 9.56
C PRO A 143 -12.20 13.58 8.39
N LYS A 144 -12.90 12.88 7.49
CA LYS A 144 -13.59 13.44 6.31
C LYS A 144 -12.69 14.20 5.33
N ALA A 145 -11.37 14.15 5.50
CA ALA A 145 -10.42 14.81 4.62
C ALA A 145 -9.91 13.87 3.53
N LYS A 146 -9.57 14.47 2.38
CA LYS A 146 -8.81 13.84 1.29
C LYS A 146 -7.35 14.24 1.42
N MET A 147 -6.47 13.28 1.60
CA MET A 147 -5.01 13.47 1.70
C MET A 147 -4.33 12.94 0.45
N ASN A 148 -3.27 13.60 0.01
CA ASN A 148 -2.49 13.20 -1.16
C ASN A 148 -1.00 13.20 -0.82
N GLU A 149 -0.31 12.19 -1.31
CA GLU A 149 1.13 12.05 -1.28
C GLU A 149 1.62 11.79 -2.69
N ILE A 150 2.67 12.51 -3.10
CA ILE A 150 3.18 12.48 -4.47
C ILE A 150 4.69 12.27 -4.42
N TRP A 151 5.16 11.20 -5.06
CA TRP A 151 6.58 10.90 -5.20
C TRP A 151 7.05 11.09 -6.64
N GLY A 152 8.31 11.52 -6.78
CA GLY A 152 8.96 11.77 -8.07
C GLY A 152 9.31 10.52 -8.88
N HIS A 153 9.30 9.34 -8.25
CA HIS A 153 9.69 8.08 -8.87
C HIS A 153 8.54 7.08 -8.85
N LYS A 154 8.61 6.09 -9.75
CA LYS A 154 7.67 4.98 -9.77
C LYS A 154 7.87 4.05 -8.58
N ILE A 155 6.81 3.90 -7.81
CA ILE A 155 6.71 2.95 -6.70
C ILE A 155 5.84 1.80 -7.19
N ASP A 156 6.38 0.58 -7.19
CA ASP A 156 5.67 -0.62 -7.63
C ASP A 156 4.74 -1.15 -6.53
N PHE A 157 5.15 -1.01 -5.26
CA PHE A 157 4.38 -1.51 -4.12
C PHE A 157 4.42 -0.55 -2.93
N ILE A 158 3.32 -0.49 -2.19
CA ILE A 158 3.23 0.21 -0.92
C ILE A 158 2.61 -0.68 0.16
N THR A 159 3.16 -0.66 1.36
CA THR A 159 2.63 -1.35 2.53
C THR A 159 2.22 -0.32 3.57
N LEU A 160 0.96 -0.35 4.01
CA LEU A 160 0.41 0.57 5.01
C LEU A 160 0.22 -0.16 6.34
N TYR A 161 0.74 0.39 7.44
CA TYR A 161 0.75 -0.29 8.74
C TYR A 161 0.83 0.69 9.92
N ASP A 162 0.75 0.15 11.14
CA ASP A 162 0.83 0.90 12.41
C ASP A 162 -0.12 2.11 12.47
N PHE A 163 -1.41 1.89 12.16
CA PHE A 163 -2.42 2.93 12.33
C PHE A 163 -2.64 3.22 13.82
N GLU A 164 -2.47 4.46 14.24
CA GLU A 164 -2.59 4.90 15.63
C GLU A 164 -3.30 6.25 15.73
N LYS A 165 -3.98 6.52 16.84
CA LYS A 165 -4.57 7.85 17.11
C LYS A 165 -3.46 8.90 17.13
N LEU A 166 -3.65 9.98 16.38
CA LEU A 166 -2.79 11.16 16.49
C LEU A 166 -2.94 11.73 17.91
N LYS A 167 -1.84 11.71 18.68
CA LYS A 167 -1.79 12.34 20.00
C LYS A 167 -1.81 13.85 19.82
N ARG A 168 -2.66 14.53 20.60
CA ARG A 168 -2.66 15.99 20.72
C ARG A 168 -1.59 16.45 21.68
#